data_AF-A0A9D6JBA9-F1
#
_entry.id   AF-A0A9D6JBA9-F1
#
_cell.length_a   1.000
_cell.length_b   1.000
_cell.length_c   1.000
_cell.angle_alpha   90.00
_cell.angle_beta   90.00
_cell.angle_gamma   90.00
#
_symmetry.space_group_name_H-M   'P 1'
#
loop_
_entity.id
_entity.type
_entity.pdbx_description
1 polymer ?
#
loop_
_entity_poly.entity_id
_entity_poly.type
_entity_poly.pdbx_seq_one_letter_code
_entity_poly.pdbx_strand_id
1 'polypeptide(L)'
;MDYLPRSLLDRPLRRLGRAALLDRLHAMRALADVRGMRYLDDAGRARAIEIALKPWVLTNEQLVVFHHVARTLADALLALARLHARAPAVREIVRVEPERERWLRLASHPTARPLAVVGR
;
A
#
# COMPACT_ATOMS: atom_id res chain seq x y z
N MET A 1 -6.04 -22.06 -8.17
CA MET A 1 -5.38 -20.73 -8.11
C MET A 1 -5.23 -20.26 -9.54
N ASP A 2 -6.25 -19.59 -10.06
CA ASP A 2 -6.23 -19.07 -11.42
C ASP A 2 -5.22 -17.93 -11.51
N TYR A 3 -4.12 -18.20 -12.20
CA TYR A 3 -3.07 -17.23 -12.44
C TYR A 3 -3.25 -16.64 -13.83
N LEU A 4 -3.45 -15.32 -13.90
CA LEU A 4 -3.36 -14.63 -15.19
C LEU A 4 -1.89 -14.63 -15.64
N PRO A 5 -1.57 -15.28 -16.77
CA PRO A 5 -0.19 -15.38 -17.20
C PRO A 5 0.36 -13.98 -17.52
N ARG A 6 1.53 -13.65 -16.94
CA ARG A 6 2.24 -12.38 -17.17
C ARG A 6 2.40 -12.03 -18.65
N SER A 7 2.48 -13.04 -19.51
CA SER A 7 2.60 -12.94 -20.96
C SER A 7 1.46 -12.16 -21.64
N LEU A 8 0.23 -12.17 -21.10
CA LEU A 8 -0.90 -11.43 -21.66
C LEU A 8 -0.66 -9.91 -21.62
N LEU A 9 -0.04 -9.43 -20.56
CA LEU A 9 0.24 -8.02 -20.35
C LEU A 9 1.62 -7.61 -20.88
N ASP A 10 2.54 -8.56 -21.04
CA ASP A 10 3.87 -8.31 -21.62
C ASP A 10 3.82 -8.21 -23.14
N ARG A 11 2.91 -8.92 -23.81
CA ARG A 11 2.81 -8.93 -25.28
C ARG A 11 2.62 -7.53 -25.88
N PRO A 12 1.71 -6.67 -25.40
CA PRO A 12 1.56 -5.32 -25.91
C PRO A 12 2.81 -4.47 -25.70
N LEU A 13 3.46 -4.57 -24.53
CA LEU A 13 4.65 -3.81 -24.20
C LEU A 13 5.87 -4.25 -25.00
N ARG A 14 6.03 -5.56 -25.23
CA ARG A 14 7.12 -6.12 -26.07
C ARG A 14 6.99 -5.74 -27.54
N ARG A 15 5.77 -5.44 -28.02
CA ARG A 15 5.54 -4.94 -29.38
C ARG A 15 5.96 -3.48 -29.54
N LEU A 16 6.11 -2.73 -28.44
CA LEU A 16 6.62 -1.37 -28.50
C LEU A 16 8.14 -1.39 -28.63
N GLY A 17 8.67 -0.61 -29.57
CA GLY A 17 10.10 -0.32 -29.62
C GLY A 17 10.55 0.52 -28.42
N ARG A 18 11.86 0.57 -28.18
CA ARG A 18 12.45 1.31 -27.05
C ARG A 18 12.02 2.79 -26.99
N ALA A 19 11.98 3.47 -28.13
CA ALA A 19 11.55 4.87 -28.21
C ALA A 19 10.11 5.05 -27.74
N ALA A 20 9.19 4.25 -28.28
CA ALA A 20 7.77 4.29 -27.90
C ALA A 20 7.55 3.97 -26.41
N LEU A 21 8.37 3.09 -25.82
CA LEU A 21 8.29 2.80 -24.38
C LEU A 21 8.72 4.01 -23.52
N LEU A 22 9.80 4.68 -23.92
CA LEU A 22 10.28 5.90 -23.25
C LEU A 22 9.24 7.03 -23.34
N ASP A 23 8.63 7.21 -24.51
CA ASP A 23 7.58 8.21 -24.69
C ASP A 23 6.38 7.94 -23.77
N ARG A 24 6.00 6.67 -23.59
CA ARG A 24 4.92 6.29 -22.67
C ARG A 24 5.30 6.51 -21.21
N LEU A 25 6.56 6.26 -20.82
CA LEU A 25 7.07 6.58 -19.48
C LEU A 25 6.99 8.08 -19.21
N HIS A 26 7.42 8.92 -20.16
CA HIS A 26 7.35 10.37 -20.02
C HIS A 26 5.90 10.87 -19.93
N ALA A 27 5.02 10.36 -20.79
CA ALA A 27 3.60 10.71 -20.77
C ALA A 27 2.94 10.33 -19.43
N MET A 28 3.27 9.16 -18.87
CA MET A 28 2.75 8.74 -17.57
C MET A 28 3.27 9.60 -16.42
N ARG A 29 4.55 9.98 -16.42
CA ARG A 29 5.10 10.92 -15.42
C ARG A 29 4.44 12.29 -15.50
N ALA A 30 4.24 12.82 -16.72
CA ALA A 30 3.55 14.09 -16.91
C ALA A 30 2.10 14.02 -16.42
N LEU A 31 1.39 12.93 -16.71
CA LEU A 31 0.02 12.72 -16.23
C LEU A 31 -0.03 12.61 -14.70
N ALA A 32 0.91 11.90 -14.08
CA ALA A 32 1.02 11.80 -12.63
C ALA A 32 1.15 13.19 -11.98
N ASP A 33 2.00 14.04 -12.58
CA ASP A 33 2.22 15.40 -12.10
C ASP A 33 0.96 16.27 -12.20
N VAL A 34 0.28 16.25 -13.36
CA VAL A 34 -0.98 16.98 -13.58
C VAL A 34 -2.09 16.50 -12.64
N ARG A 35 -2.10 15.21 -12.29
CA ARG A 35 -3.07 14.62 -11.36
C ARG A 35 -2.70 14.81 -9.88
N GLY A 36 -1.62 15.54 -9.59
CA GLY A 36 -1.19 15.82 -8.22
C GLY A 36 -0.63 14.59 -7.49
N MET A 37 -0.20 13.56 -8.22
CA MET A 37 0.46 12.39 -7.64
C MET A 37 1.91 12.75 -7.30
N ARG A 38 2.09 13.47 -6.20
CA ARG A 38 3.37 13.97 -5.72
C ARG A 38 3.67 13.46 -4.32
N TYR A 39 4.95 13.23 -4.02
CA TYR A 39 5.46 12.96 -2.69
C TYR A 39 6.63 13.91 -2.37
N LEU A 40 6.95 14.09 -1.09
CA LEU A 40 8.15 14.81 -0.66
C LEU A 40 9.27 13.79 -0.48
N ASP A 41 10.43 14.04 -1.11
CA ASP A 41 11.63 13.26 -0.86
C ASP A 41 12.26 13.60 0.51
N ASP A 42 13.29 12.87 0.90
CA ASP A 42 13.98 13.07 2.19
C ASP A 42 14.60 14.47 2.33
N ALA A 43 14.80 15.18 1.22
CA ALA A 43 15.27 16.57 1.19
C ALA A 43 14.11 17.59 1.14
N GLY A 44 12.87 17.14 1.31
CA GLY A 44 11.66 17.97 1.31
C GLY A 44 11.23 18.45 -0.07
N ARG A 45 11.75 17.87 -1.17
CA ARG A 45 11.41 18.29 -2.53
C ARG A 45 10.23 17.51 -3.07
N ALA A 46 9.30 18.22 -3.71
CA ALA A 46 8.18 17.59 -4.41
C ALA A 46 8.68 16.80 -5.63
N ARG A 47 8.32 15.52 -5.70
CA ARG A 47 8.59 14.63 -6.83
C ARG A 47 7.30 13.94 -7.27
N ALA A 48 7.15 13.73 -8.58
CA ALA A 48 6.05 12.93 -9.10
C ALA A 48 6.22 11.46 -8.70
N ILE A 49 5.14 10.82 -8.28
CA ILE A 49 5.11 9.38 -7.97
C ILE A 49 5.27 8.61 -9.29
N GLU A 50 6.21 7.66 -9.30
CA GLU A 50 6.39 6.79 -10.47
C GLU A 50 5.28 5.76 -10.56
N ILE A 51 4.49 5.83 -11.63
CA ILE A 51 3.41 4.89 -11.89
C ILE A 51 3.93 3.80 -12.82
N ALA A 52 3.71 2.54 -12.46
CA ALA A 52 4.01 1.42 -13.33
C ALA A 52 3.20 1.49 -14.62
N LEU A 53 3.85 1.37 -15.78
CA LEU A 53 3.18 1.34 -17.09
C LEU A 53 2.22 0.16 -17.27
N LYS A 54 2.41 -0.89 -16.48
CA LYS A 54 1.65 -2.13 -16.52
C LYS A 54 0.89 -2.29 -15.21
N PRO A 55 -0.44 -2.38 -15.24
CA PRO A 55 -1.20 -2.68 -14.03
C PRO A 55 -0.91 -4.10 -13.56
N TRP A 56 -0.98 -4.29 -12.25
CA TRP A 56 -1.02 -5.62 -11.67
C TRP A 56 -2.46 -6.10 -11.74
N VAL A 57 -2.70 -7.15 -12.52
CA VAL A 57 -4.05 -7.69 -12.71
C VAL A 57 -4.23 -8.86 -11.77
N LEU A 58 -5.30 -8.80 -10.98
CA LEU A 58 -5.73 -9.84 -10.07
C LEU A 58 -7.08 -10.40 -10.57
N THR A 59 -7.27 -11.70 -10.45
CA THR A 59 -8.60 -12.31 -10.67
C THR A 59 -9.56 -11.89 -9.55
N ASN A 60 -10.87 -12.04 -9.77
CA ASN A 60 -11.86 -11.74 -8.71
C ASN A 60 -11.64 -12.59 -7.46
N GLU A 61 -11.30 -13.88 -7.61
CA GLU A 61 -10.97 -14.74 -6.48
C GLU A 61 -9.74 -14.22 -5.71
N GLN A 62 -8.70 -13.81 -6.42
CA GLN A 62 -7.49 -13.23 -5.80
C GLN A 62 -7.81 -11.92 -5.08
N LEU A 63 -8.67 -11.07 -5.63
CA LEU A 63 -9.12 -9.84 -4.99
C LEU A 63 -9.87 -10.12 -3.70
N VAL A 64 -10.77 -11.11 -3.69
CA VAL A 64 -11.52 -11.51 -2.48
C VAL A 64 -10.58 -12.04 -1.40
N VAL A 65 -9.64 -12.92 -1.78
CA VAL A 65 -8.63 -13.44 -0.84
C VAL A 65 -7.76 -12.31 -0.30
N PHE A 66 -7.25 -11.43 -1.16
CA PHE A 66 -6.45 -10.30 -0.74
C PHE A 66 -7.20 -9.38 0.22
N HIS A 67 -8.47 -9.07 -0.09
CA HIS A 67 -9.32 -8.28 0.80
C HIS A 67 -9.48 -8.93 2.17
N HIS A 68 -9.77 -10.24 2.21
CA HIS A 68 -9.95 -10.97 3.45
C HIS A 68 -8.66 -10.99 4.29
N VAL A 69 -7.51 -11.29 3.67
CA VAL A 69 -6.21 -11.28 4.34
C VAL A 69 -5.87 -9.89 4.87
N ALA A 70 -6.04 -8.84 4.05
CA ALA A 70 -5.77 -7.47 4.46
C ALA A 70 -6.65 -7.05 5.64
N ARG A 71 -7.93 -7.44 5.64
CA ARG A 71 -8.85 -7.17 6.75
C ARG A 71 -8.44 -7.90 8.03
N THR A 72 -8.12 -9.19 7.94
CA THR A 72 -7.65 -9.98 9.10
C THR A 72 -6.37 -9.41 9.69
N LEU A 73 -5.41 -8.99 8.85
CA LEU A 73 -4.18 -8.35 9.33
C LEU A 73 -4.46 -7.00 9.99
N ALA A 74 -5.32 -6.17 9.40
CA ALA A 74 -5.71 -4.89 9.99
C ALA A 74 -6.40 -5.08 11.36
N ASP A 75 -7.32 -6.04 11.46
CA ASP A 75 -8.01 -6.36 12.71
C ASP A 75 -7.04 -6.91 13.77
N ALA A 76 -6.09 -7.77 13.37
CA ALA A 76 -5.05 -8.29 14.25
C ALA A 76 -4.12 -7.18 14.78
N LEU A 77 -3.70 -6.25 13.92
CA LEU A 77 -2.89 -5.10 14.33
C LEU A 77 -3.64 -4.18 15.31
N LEU A 78 -4.93 -3.95 15.10
CA LEU A 78 -5.77 -3.20 16.05
C LEU A 78 -5.93 -3.93 17.38
N ALA A 79 -6.07 -5.26 17.35
CA ALA A 79 -6.15 -6.08 18.55
C ALA A 79 -4.83 -6.09 19.33
N LEU A 80 -3.69 -6.08 18.63
CA LEU A 80 -2.35 -6.08 19.24
C LEU A 80 -2.16 -4.89 20.18
N ALA A 81 -2.61 -3.68 19.81
CA ALA A 81 -2.53 -2.51 20.68
C ALA A 81 -3.27 -2.73 22.02
N ARG A 82 -4.47 -3.33 21.96
CA ARG A 82 -5.26 -3.66 23.16
C ARG A 82 -4.61 -4.76 23.99
N LEU A 83 -4.07 -5.79 23.33
CA LEU A 83 -3.39 -6.91 23.99
C LEU A 83 -2.11 -6.45 24.68
N HIS A 84 -1.28 -5.66 24.00
CA HIS A 84 -0.06 -5.07 24.57
C HIS A 84 -0.37 -4.25 25.84
N ALA A 85 -1.45 -3.46 25.83
CA ALA A 85 -1.86 -2.68 26.99
C ALA A 85 -2.30 -3.55 28.19
N ARG A 86 -2.96 -4.69 27.94
CA ARG A 86 -3.61 -5.50 28.98
C ARG A 86 -2.80 -6.69 29.48
N ALA A 87 -1.95 -7.28 28.63
CA ALA A 87 -1.25 -8.53 28.92
C ALA A 87 0.27 -8.29 29.02
N PRO A 88 0.88 -8.40 30.22
CA PRO A 88 2.32 -8.23 30.42
C PRO A 88 3.16 -9.18 29.54
N ALA A 89 2.75 -10.44 29.41
CA ALA A 89 3.44 -11.42 28.56
C ALA A 89 3.56 -10.99 27.08
N VAL A 90 2.60 -10.21 26.57
CA VAL A 90 2.66 -9.67 25.21
C VAL A 90 3.74 -8.60 25.08
N ARG A 91 3.97 -7.79 26.13
CA ARG A 91 5.02 -6.76 26.14
C ARG A 91 6.42 -7.34 26.21
N GLU A 92 6.55 -8.54 26.77
CA GLU A 92 7.84 -9.26 26.80
C GLU A 92 8.27 -9.71 25.40
N ILE A 93 7.30 -10.10 24.57
CA ILE A 93 7.50 -10.56 23.19
C ILE A 93 7.59 -9.37 22.23
N VAL A 94 6.63 -8.44 22.32
CA VAL A 94 6.54 -7.24 21.48
C VAL A 94 6.98 -6.05 22.32
N ARG A 95 8.30 -5.86 22.41
CA ARG A 95 8.88 -4.73 23.12
C ARG A 95 8.80 -3.48 22.27
N VAL A 96 8.35 -2.40 22.89
CA VAL A 96 8.11 -1.12 22.23
C VAL A 96 8.90 -0.06 22.98
N GLU A 97 9.59 0.83 22.26
CA GLU A 97 10.25 1.96 22.90
C GLU A 97 9.22 2.88 23.58
N PRO A 98 9.52 3.48 24.74
CA PRO A 98 8.56 4.29 25.49
C PRO A 98 7.89 5.40 24.66
N GLU A 99 8.62 5.97 23.69
CA GLU A 99 8.08 6.98 22.78
C GLU A 99 7.01 6.42 21.83
N ARG A 100 7.18 5.17 21.39
CA ARG A 100 6.26 4.45 20.50
C ARG A 100 5.04 3.87 21.22
N GLU A 101 5.13 3.64 22.52
CA GLU A 101 3.96 3.24 23.33
C GLU A 101 2.83 4.28 23.28
N ARG A 102 3.18 5.57 23.20
CA ARG A 102 2.19 6.66 23.05
C ARG A 102 1.37 6.47 21.77
N TRP A 103 2.01 6.11 20.67
CA TRP A 103 1.35 5.87 19.38
C TRP A 103 0.47 4.62 19.40
N LEU A 104 0.91 3.54 20.05
CA LEU A 104 0.11 2.33 20.22
C LEU A 104 -1.18 2.57 21.00
N ARG A 105 -1.17 3.45 22.01
CA ARG A 105 -2.40 3.85 22.72
C ARG A 105 -3.41 4.53 21.79
N LEU A 106 -2.93 5.32 20.82
CA LEU A 106 -3.77 5.99 19.83
C LEU A 106 -4.37 5.02 18.80
N ALA A 107 -3.74 3.87 18.54
CA ALA A 107 -4.24 2.86 17.60
C ALA A 107 -5.61 2.27 18.02
N SER A 108 -5.96 2.34 19.31
CA SER A 108 -7.28 1.95 19.83
C SER A 108 -8.41 2.92 19.46
N HIS A 109 -8.08 4.12 18.97
CA HIS A 109 -9.05 5.17 18.69
C HIS A 109 -9.90 4.80 17.45
N PRO A 110 -11.23 5.02 17.45
CA PRO A 110 -12.10 4.63 16.33
C PRO A 110 -11.69 5.22 14.97
N THR A 111 -11.10 6.43 14.96
CA THR A 111 -10.61 7.10 13.74
C THR A 111 -9.20 6.67 13.32
N ALA A 112 -8.49 5.90 14.15
CA ALA A 112 -7.15 5.40 13.82
C ALA A 112 -7.19 4.24 12.81
N ARG A 113 -8.39 3.75 12.45
CA ARG A 113 -8.53 2.76 11.39
C ARG A 113 -8.10 3.38 10.05
N PRO A 114 -7.17 2.77 9.31
CA PRO A 114 -6.73 3.30 8.01
C PRO A 114 -7.88 3.55 7.03
N LEU A 115 -8.96 2.75 7.12
CA LEU A 115 -10.16 2.89 6.29
C LEU A 115 -11.18 3.92 6.81
N ALA A 116 -11.06 4.42 8.04
CA ALA A 116 -11.98 5.45 8.57
C ALA A 116 -11.82 6.79 7.86
N VAL A 117 -10.68 7.02 7.19
CA VAL A 117 -10.39 8.23 6.42
C VAL A 117 -10.90 8.12 4.97
N VAL A 118 -11.05 6.89 4.44
CA VAL A 118 -11.41 6.64 3.04
C VAL A 118 -12.94 6.62 2.81
N GLY A 119 -13.74 6.55 3.88
CA GLY A 119 -15.20 6.45 3.82
C GLY A 119 -15.98 7.72 4.18
N ARG A 120 -15.38 8.91 4.04
CA ARG A 120 -16.07 10.20 4.22
C ARG A 120 -16.16 10.98 2.92
#